data_AF-A0A8G1QU21-F1
#
_entry.id   AF-A0A8G1QU21-F1
#
_cell.length_a   1.000
_cell.length_b   1.000
_cell.length_c   1.000
_cell.angle_alpha   90.00
_cell.angle_beta   90.00
_cell.angle_gamma   90.00
#
_symmetry.space_group_name_H-M   'P 1'
#
loop_
_entity.id
_entity.type
_entity.pdbx_description
1 polymer ?
#
loop_
_entity_poly.entity_id
_entity_poly.type
_entity_poly.pdbx_seq_one_letter_code
_entity_poly.pdbx_strand_id
1 'polypeptide(L)'
;MNSPVTVRSILCEGPWVWNDGASEVTFHENGTGKLFCSTEYTCWIFAEIDWKPHNPASLDQVIDLCNNRKQPTILADLTIEMTLTTRRPPDIWWKGKVNEDWLNEEAFRAKTYRISLEHGRFRNQFDVKHN
;
A
#
# COMPACT_ATOMS: atom_id res chain seq x y z
N MET A 1 -13.59 -6.23 24.42
CA MET A 1 -12.13 -6.42 24.26
C MET A 1 -11.82 -6.00 22.83
N ASN A 2 -10.92 -5.04 22.63
CA ASN A 2 -10.48 -4.70 21.27
C ASN A 2 -9.72 -5.88 20.71
N SER A 3 -10.03 -6.29 19.48
CA SER A 3 -9.27 -7.33 18.78
C SER A 3 -7.78 -6.93 18.71
N PRO A 4 -6.86 -7.90 18.80
CA PRO A 4 -5.43 -7.60 18.70
C PRO A 4 -5.12 -6.95 17.34
N VAL A 5 -4.28 -5.92 17.36
CA VAL A 5 -3.76 -5.31 16.13
C VAL A 5 -2.75 -6.29 15.50
N THR A 6 -2.93 -6.60 14.23
CA THR A 6 -2.08 -7.51 13.47
C THR A 6 -1.50 -6.82 12.24
N VAL A 7 -0.50 -7.42 11.61
CA VAL A 7 0.00 -6.96 10.29
C VAL A 7 -1.14 -6.86 9.28
N ARG A 8 -2.04 -7.85 9.25
CA ARG A 8 -3.24 -7.85 8.39
C ARG A 8 -4.11 -6.65 8.65
N SER A 9 -4.48 -6.41 9.92
CA SER A 9 -5.39 -5.32 10.26
C SER A 9 -4.78 -3.96 9.91
N ILE A 10 -3.47 -3.79 10.09
CA ILE A 10 -2.75 -2.57 9.70
C ILE A 10 -2.74 -2.40 8.17
N LEU A 11 -2.35 -3.44 7.42
CA LEU A 11 -2.29 -3.36 5.95
C LEU A 11 -3.66 -3.07 5.32
N CYS A 12 -4.73 -3.61 5.89
CA CYS A 12 -6.09 -3.51 5.36
C CYS A 12 -6.94 -2.41 6.01
N GLU A 13 -6.41 -1.61 6.95
CA GLU A 13 -7.17 -0.58 7.68
C GLU A 13 -7.67 0.54 6.75
N GLY A 14 -6.87 0.89 5.76
CA GLY A 14 -7.17 1.98 4.84
C GLY A 14 -6.13 2.15 3.75
N PRO A 15 -6.26 3.22 2.92
CA PRO A 15 -5.29 3.51 1.90
C PRO A 15 -3.94 3.93 2.51
N TRP A 16 -2.87 3.32 2.01
CA TRP A 16 -1.51 3.78 2.23
C TRP A 16 -1.20 4.86 1.22
N VAL A 17 -1.07 6.10 1.70
CA VAL A 17 -0.94 7.28 0.84
C VAL A 17 0.51 7.77 0.75
N TRP A 18 0.90 8.27 -0.42
CA TRP A 18 2.15 9.00 -0.63
C TRP A 18 1.93 10.13 -1.65
N ASN A 19 2.98 10.93 -1.92
CA ASN A 19 2.90 12.11 -2.78
C ASN A 19 1.78 13.08 -2.35
N ASP A 20 1.78 13.48 -1.07
CA ASP A 20 0.79 14.38 -0.49
C ASP A 20 -0.67 13.92 -0.66
N GLY A 21 -0.89 12.60 -0.72
CA GLY A 21 -2.21 12.00 -0.89
C GLY A 21 -2.66 11.83 -2.33
N ALA A 22 -1.84 12.21 -3.31
CA ALA A 22 -2.16 12.05 -4.73
C ALA A 22 -2.03 10.59 -5.19
N SER A 23 -1.31 9.75 -4.46
CA SER A 23 -1.14 8.34 -4.78
C SER A 23 -1.45 7.47 -3.57
N GLU A 24 -2.07 6.32 -3.83
CA GLU A 24 -2.47 5.40 -2.78
C GLU A 24 -2.44 3.94 -3.24
N VAL A 25 -2.23 3.06 -2.26
CA VAL A 25 -2.42 1.61 -2.40
C VAL A 25 -3.33 1.14 -1.29
N THR A 26 -4.32 0.32 -1.64
CA THR A 26 -5.25 -0.28 -0.68
C THR A 26 -5.15 -1.78 -0.79
N PHE A 27 -5.09 -2.46 0.36
CA PHE A 27 -5.14 -3.91 0.44
C PHE A 27 -6.46 -4.34 1.09
N HIS A 28 -7.16 -5.28 0.47
CA HIS A 28 -8.37 -5.89 1.02
C HIS A 28 -8.05 -7.30 1.54
N GLU A 29 -8.77 -7.72 2.58
CA GLU A 29 -8.56 -9.03 3.23
C GLU A 29 -8.80 -10.23 2.32
N ASN A 30 -9.61 -10.07 1.28
CA ASN A 30 -9.91 -11.10 0.29
C ASN A 30 -8.78 -11.31 -0.74
N GLY A 31 -7.64 -10.62 -0.58
CA GLY A 31 -6.50 -10.70 -1.50
C GLY A 31 -6.62 -9.81 -2.73
N THR A 32 -7.61 -8.90 -2.78
CA THR A 32 -7.66 -7.85 -3.81
C THR A 32 -7.20 -6.51 -3.24
N GLY A 33 -7.16 -5.48 -4.08
CA GLY A 33 -6.81 -4.14 -3.66
C GLY A 33 -6.88 -3.15 -4.81
N LYS A 34 -6.36 -1.95 -4.58
CA LYS A 34 -6.29 -0.89 -5.58
C LYS A 34 -4.91 -0.26 -5.56
N LEU A 35 -4.36 0.00 -6.75
CA LEU A 35 -3.22 0.88 -6.93
C LEU A 35 -3.66 2.11 -7.73
N PHE A 36 -3.51 3.28 -7.14
CA PHE A 36 -3.80 4.56 -7.76
C PHE A 36 -2.56 5.44 -7.66
N CYS A 37 -2.03 5.86 -8.80
CA CYS A 37 -0.87 6.74 -8.86
C CYS A 37 -1.22 7.95 -9.72
N SER A 38 -1.12 9.12 -9.10
CA SER A 38 -1.38 10.40 -9.75
C SER A 38 -0.46 11.49 -9.21
N THR A 39 -0.30 12.54 -10.01
CA THR A 39 0.34 13.80 -9.66
C THR A 39 -0.44 14.91 -10.34
N GLU A 40 -0.73 15.97 -9.58
CA GLU A 40 -1.50 17.12 -10.07
C GLU A 40 -2.80 16.67 -10.77
N TYR A 41 -2.90 16.89 -12.09
CA TYR A 41 -4.07 16.58 -12.90
C TYR A 41 -3.92 15.30 -13.75
N THR A 42 -2.86 14.51 -13.53
CA THR A 42 -2.52 13.34 -14.35
C THR A 42 -2.52 12.05 -13.52
N CYS A 43 -3.26 11.04 -13.98
CA CYS A 43 -3.22 9.69 -13.44
C CYS A 43 -2.50 8.77 -14.43
N TRP A 44 -1.44 8.08 -13.98
CA TRP A 44 -0.67 7.15 -14.81
C TRP A 44 -0.90 5.67 -14.47
N ILE A 45 -1.31 5.37 -13.23
CA ILE A 45 -1.76 4.04 -12.84
C ILE A 45 -3.09 4.15 -12.13
N PHE A 46 -4.07 3.40 -12.63
CA PHE A 46 -5.27 3.06 -11.87
C PHE A 46 -5.60 1.61 -12.19
N ALA A 47 -5.40 0.72 -11.23
CA ALA A 47 -5.61 -0.70 -11.42
C ALA A 47 -6.14 -1.37 -10.15
N GLU A 48 -6.95 -2.39 -10.34
CA GLU A 48 -7.20 -3.38 -9.29
C GLU A 48 -5.99 -4.29 -9.19
N ILE A 49 -5.57 -4.61 -7.97
CA ILE A 49 -4.48 -5.57 -7.71
C ILE A 49 -5.04 -6.87 -7.15
N ASP A 50 -4.41 -7.97 -7.51
CA ASP A 50 -4.45 -9.20 -6.73
C ASP A 50 -3.15 -9.30 -5.93
N TRP A 51 -3.22 -9.68 -4.66
CA TRP A 51 -2.06 -9.83 -3.80
C TRP A 51 -2.20 -11.01 -2.85
N LYS A 52 -1.07 -11.58 -2.46
CA LYS A 52 -0.99 -12.63 -1.44
C LYS A 52 0.34 -12.57 -0.70
N PRO A 53 0.39 -12.88 0.60
CA PRO A 53 1.66 -13.05 1.29
C PRO A 53 2.34 -14.34 0.81
N HIS A 54 3.67 -14.34 0.75
CA HIS A 54 4.45 -15.57 0.57
C HIS A 54 4.28 -16.51 1.78
N ASN A 55 4.17 -15.92 2.97
CA ASN A 55 3.90 -16.64 4.22
C ASN A 55 2.63 -16.09 4.87
N PRO A 56 1.47 -16.77 4.79
CA PRO A 56 0.23 -16.29 5.40
C PRO A 56 0.33 -15.98 6.89
N ALA A 57 1.15 -16.72 7.64
CA ALA A 57 1.32 -16.50 9.08
C ALA A 57 1.97 -15.14 9.41
N SER A 58 2.68 -14.50 8.46
CA SER A 58 3.23 -13.16 8.68
C SER A 58 2.14 -12.10 8.82
N LEU A 59 0.95 -12.32 8.24
CA LEU A 59 -0.17 -11.39 8.35
C LEU A 59 -0.82 -11.43 9.74
N ASP A 60 -0.74 -12.57 10.43
CA ASP A 60 -1.39 -12.76 11.73
C ASP A 60 -0.46 -12.41 12.91
N GLN A 61 0.76 -11.93 12.62
CA GLN A 61 1.68 -11.40 13.62
C GLN A 61 1.01 -10.23 14.36
N VAL A 62 0.93 -10.34 15.69
CA VAL A 62 0.42 -9.30 16.58
C VAL A 62 1.45 -8.18 16.70
N ILE A 63 0.98 -6.94 16.58
CA ILE A 63 1.80 -5.73 16.63
C ILE A 63 1.51 -4.96 17.90
N ASP A 64 2.57 -4.61 18.63
CA ASP A 64 2.49 -3.67 19.75
C ASP A 64 2.74 -2.25 19.26
N LEU A 65 1.69 -1.43 19.23
CA LEU A 65 1.75 -0.03 18.85
C LEU A 65 2.14 0.90 20.02
N CYS A 66 2.31 0.39 21.25
CA CYS A 66 2.52 1.21 22.45
C CYS A 66 3.93 1.84 22.55
N ASN A 67 4.72 1.80 21.47
CA ASN A 67 6.10 2.22 21.49
C ASN A 67 6.24 3.74 21.24
N ASN A 68 6.32 4.53 22.30
CA ASN A 68 6.53 6.00 22.27
C ASN A 68 7.97 6.41 21.90
N ARG A 69 8.71 5.59 21.16
CA ARG A 69 10.09 5.92 20.77
C ARG A 69 10.11 7.04 19.74
N LYS A 70 11.07 7.96 19.88
CA LYS A 70 11.28 9.06 18.92
C LYS A 70 11.85 8.59 17.58
N GLN A 71 12.54 7.45 17.56
CA GLN A 71 13.13 6.87 16.35
C GLN A 71 12.17 5.84 15.75
N PRO A 72 12.03 5.79 14.41
CA PRO A 72 11.29 4.74 13.72
C PRO A 72 11.80 3.36 14.12
N THR A 73 10.88 2.44 14.37
CA THR A 73 11.16 1.03 14.61
C THR A 73 10.39 0.17 13.63
N ILE A 74 11.05 -0.85 13.10
CA ILE A 74 10.43 -1.89 12.28
C ILE A 74 9.51 -2.72 13.20
N LEU A 75 8.23 -2.80 12.81
CA LEU A 75 7.20 -3.59 13.47
C LEU A 75 7.08 -4.99 12.85
N ALA A 76 7.19 -5.08 11.52
CA ALA A 76 7.12 -6.32 10.79
C ALA A 76 7.82 -6.21 9.44
N ASP A 77 8.31 -7.35 8.96
CA ASP A 77 8.76 -7.56 7.59
C ASP A 77 7.90 -8.66 6.97
N LEU A 78 7.40 -8.44 5.76
CA LEU A 78 6.72 -9.46 4.99
C LEU A 78 7.11 -9.40 3.52
N THR A 79 6.88 -10.50 2.83
CA THR A 79 7.02 -10.59 1.38
C THR A 79 5.67 -10.92 0.79
N ILE A 80 5.25 -10.15 -0.21
CA ILE A 80 4.01 -10.36 -0.94
C ILE A 80 4.31 -10.61 -2.41
N GLU A 81 3.43 -11.36 -3.06
CA GLU A 81 3.28 -11.34 -4.50
C GLU A 81 2.10 -10.41 -4.82
N MET A 82 2.27 -9.50 -5.77
CA MET A 82 1.25 -8.58 -6.22
C MET A 82 1.21 -8.54 -7.75
N THR A 83 0.01 -8.52 -8.31
CA THR A 83 -0.27 -8.50 -9.75
C THR A 83 -1.24 -7.38 -10.06
N LEU A 84 -0.90 -6.50 -11.01
CA LEU A 84 -1.86 -5.55 -11.56
C LEU A 84 -2.82 -6.29 -12.47
N THR A 85 -4.11 -5.98 -12.37
CA THR A 85 -5.13 -6.58 -13.23
C THR A 85 -5.59 -5.59 -14.28
N THR A 86 -6.10 -6.12 -15.39
CA THR A 86 -6.72 -5.33 -16.46
C THR A 86 -8.17 -4.93 -16.13
N ARG A 87 -8.69 -5.38 -14.98
CA ARG A 87 -10.03 -5.05 -14.50
C ARG A 87 -10.08 -3.58 -14.11
N ARG A 88 -11.23 -2.96 -14.36
CA ARG A 88 -11.52 -1.60 -13.91
C ARG A 88 -12.01 -1.65 -12.46
N PRO A 89 -11.36 -0.94 -11.51
CA PRO A 89 -11.90 -0.78 -10.17
C PRO A 89 -13.34 -0.23 -10.20
N PRO A 90 -14.26 -0.75 -9.37
CA PRO A 90 -15.68 -0.42 -9.43
C PRO A 90 -15.97 1.05 -9.06
N ASP A 91 -15.13 1.65 -8.23
CA ASP A 91 -15.36 2.98 -7.65
C ASP A 91 -14.79 4.14 -8.48
N ILE A 92 -14.48 3.89 -9.75
CA ILE A 92 -13.91 4.88 -10.65
C ILE A 92 -15.00 5.83 -11.18
N TRP A 93 -14.89 7.11 -10.85
CA TRP A 93 -15.69 8.18 -11.45
C TRP A 93 -15.24 8.54 -12.88
N TRP A 94 -13.94 8.33 -13.19
CA TRP A 94 -13.34 8.65 -14.49
C TRP A 94 -13.61 7.56 -15.54
N LYS A 95 -14.38 7.87 -16.59
CA LYS A 95 -14.78 6.88 -17.63
C LYS A 95 -13.81 6.72 -18.80
N GLY A 96 -12.74 7.51 -18.88
CA GLY A 96 -11.73 7.41 -19.96
C GLY A 96 -11.02 6.06 -19.97
N LYS A 97 -10.23 5.78 -21.00
CA LYS A 97 -9.37 4.59 -20.95
C LYS A 97 -8.32 4.80 -19.86
N VAL A 98 -8.09 3.75 -19.12
CA VAL A 98 -7.21 3.75 -17.95
C VAL A 98 -5.88 3.12 -18.38
N ASN A 99 -4.76 3.68 -17.93
CA ASN A 99 -3.40 3.18 -18.22
C ASN A 99 -3.00 3.22 -19.73
N GLU A 100 -3.66 4.03 -20.58
CA GLU A 100 -3.45 4.11 -22.05
C GLU A 100 -1.97 4.19 -22.45
N ASP A 101 -1.40 3.09 -22.96
CA ASP A 101 0.00 2.96 -23.40
C ASP A 101 1.09 3.20 -22.33
N TRP A 102 0.73 3.60 -21.11
CA TRP A 102 1.68 3.78 -20.00
C TRP A 102 2.15 2.46 -19.41
N LEU A 103 1.30 1.42 -19.47
CA LEU A 103 1.60 0.09 -18.96
C LEU A 103 1.72 -0.90 -20.11
N ASN A 104 2.85 -1.60 -20.15
CA ASN A 104 3.06 -2.73 -21.05
C ASN A 104 2.61 -4.05 -20.41
N GLU A 105 2.65 -5.14 -21.16
CA GLU A 105 2.26 -6.47 -20.67
C GLU A 105 3.06 -6.92 -19.43
N GLU A 106 4.31 -6.51 -19.31
CA GLU A 106 5.14 -6.81 -18.14
C GLU A 106 4.56 -6.21 -16.86
N ALA A 107 3.87 -5.07 -16.92
CA ALA A 107 3.25 -4.45 -15.74
C ALA A 107 2.22 -5.38 -15.09
N PHE A 108 1.50 -6.17 -15.90
CA PHE A 108 0.44 -7.10 -15.46
C PHE A 108 0.96 -8.47 -15.03
N ARG A 109 2.28 -8.69 -15.04
CA ARG A 109 2.87 -9.89 -14.46
C ARG A 109 3.03 -9.76 -12.94
N ALA A 110 2.82 -10.87 -12.25
CA ALA A 110 3.07 -10.99 -10.82
C ALA A 110 4.50 -10.55 -10.47
N LYS A 111 4.63 -9.78 -9.39
CA LYS A 111 5.90 -9.28 -8.86
C LYS A 111 5.97 -9.52 -7.36
N THR A 112 7.17 -9.84 -6.91
CA THR A 112 7.46 -9.99 -5.48
C THR A 112 7.93 -8.67 -4.90
N TYR A 113 7.30 -8.25 -3.80
CA TYR A 113 7.65 -7.05 -3.05
C TYR A 113 7.97 -7.43 -1.61
N ARG A 114 9.02 -6.83 -1.07
CA ARG A 114 9.30 -6.84 0.36
C ARG A 114 8.71 -5.58 0.97
N ILE A 115 7.87 -5.76 1.99
CA ILE A 115 7.26 -4.68 2.76
C ILE A 115 7.86 -4.70 4.15
N SER A 116 8.29 -3.52 4.60
CA SER A 116 8.69 -3.26 5.98
C SER A 116 7.67 -2.28 6.58
N LEU A 117 6.99 -2.70 7.63
CA LEU A 117 6.10 -1.84 8.40
C LEU A 117 6.92 -1.17 9.49
N GLU A 118 6.94 0.14 9.50
CA GLU A 118 7.66 0.94 10.49
C GLU A 118 6.71 1.88 11.23
N HIS A 119 6.96 2.08 12.52
CA HIS A 119 6.23 3.05 13.33
C HIS A 119 7.19 3.98 14.06
N GLY A 120 6.87 5.26 14.02
CA GLY A 120 7.61 6.32 14.70
C GLY A 120 7.45 7.65 13.99
N ARG A 121 8.37 8.57 14.28
CA ARG A 121 8.39 9.90 13.67
C ARG A 121 9.29 9.91 12.43
N PHE A 122 8.68 9.98 11.26
CA PHE A 122 9.39 10.16 10.00
C PHE A 122 9.58 11.63 9.71
N ARG A 123 10.67 11.96 9.01
CA ARG A 123 10.84 13.29 8.43
C ARG A 123 10.24 13.33 7.04
N ASN A 124 9.54 14.39 6.71
CA ASN A 124 9.09 14.68 5.35
C ASN A 124 9.85 15.87 4.75
N GLN A 125 9.59 16.15 3.48
CA GLN A 125 10.24 17.25 2.74
C GLN A 125 9.93 18.66 3.27
N PHE A 126 8.93 18.79 4.15
CA PHE A 126 8.50 20.04 4.77
C PHE A 126 9.07 20.24 6.18
N ASP A 127 9.76 19.25 6.75
CA ASP A 127 10.39 19.38 8.06
C ASP A 127 11.62 20.30 7.98
N VAL A 128 11.51 21.48 8.60
CA VAL A 128 12.61 22.46 8.69
C VAL A 128 13.64 21.97 9.71
N LYS A 129 14.93 21.92 9.31
CA LYS A 129 16.03 21.77 10.27
C LYS A 129 16.14 23.06 11.09
N HIS A 130 15.69 23.03 12.34
CA HIS A 130 16.20 23.98 13.33
C HIS A 130 17.58 23.47 13.77
N ASN A 131 18.63 24.21 13.42
CA ASN A 131 19.99 24.00 13.92
C ASN A 131 20.07 24.39 15.40
#